data_AF-A0A942D233-F1
#
_entry.id   AF-A0A942D233-F1
#
_cell.length_a   1.000
_cell.length_b   1.000
_cell.length_c   1.000
_cell.angle_alpha   90.00
_cell.angle_beta   90.00
_cell.angle_gamma   90.00
#
_symmetry.space_group_name_H-M   'P 1'
#
loop_
_entity.id
_entity.type
_entity.pdbx_description
1 polymer ?
#
loop_
_entity_poly.entity_id
_entity_poly.type
_entity_poly.pdbx_seq_one_letter_code
_entity_poly.pdbx_strand_id
1 'polypeptide(L)' 'MGSVESASTGFEDVVAELRVELAGAVIAPGDAEYDEARRVWNGMFDERLPAAVLRCADEEDVRRAV' A
#
# COMPACT_ATOMS: atom_id res chain seq x y z
N MET A 1 -17.06 6.24 -25.34
CA MET A 1 -15.60 6.29 -25.19
C MET A 1 -15.31 6.79 -23.79
N GLY A 2 -15.04 5.99 -22.78
CA GLY A 2 -15.07 4.53 -22.62
C GLY A 2 -15.58 4.23 -21.21
N SER A 3 -16.08 3.01 -21.03
CA SER A 3 -16.51 2.43 -19.75
C SER A 3 -15.60 2.81 -18.59
N VAL A 4 -16.15 3.47 -17.57
CA VAL A 4 -15.65 3.34 -16.20
C VAL A 4 -16.38 2.16 -15.57
N GLU A 5 -15.93 0.95 -15.89
CA GLU A 5 -16.46 -0.26 -15.28
C GLU A 5 -15.62 -0.65 -14.07
N SER A 6 -16.34 -1.04 -13.01
CA SER A 6 -15.90 -1.67 -11.76
C SER A 6 -15.59 -0.72 -10.60
N ALA A 7 -16.62 -0.50 -9.78
CA ALA A 7 -16.45 0.01 -8.42
C ALA A 7 -15.77 -1.05 -7.54
N SER A 8 -14.45 -0.91 -7.37
CA SER A 8 -13.74 -1.30 -6.14
C SER A 8 -13.41 -0.03 -5.35
N THR A 9 -14.40 0.85 -5.15
CA THR A 9 -14.24 2.07 -4.35
C THR A 9 -14.14 1.67 -2.88
N GLY A 10 -12.93 1.57 -2.35
CA GLY A 10 -12.75 1.32 -0.93
C GLY A 10 -11.32 1.39 -0.43
N PHE A 11 -10.36 0.78 -1.15
CA PHE A 11 -8.98 0.69 -0.66
C PHE A 11 -7.96 1.25 -1.64
N GLU A 12 -8.14 1.04 -2.95
CA GLU A 12 -7.23 1.59 -3.97
C GLU A 12 -7.24 3.13 -3.99
N ASP A 13 -8.41 3.73 -3.74
CA ASP A 13 -8.60 5.18 -3.64
C ASP A 13 -7.87 5.75 -2.40
N VAL A 14 -8.00 5.06 -1.26
CA VAL A 14 -7.27 5.38 -0.02
C VAL A 14 -5.77 5.26 -0.22
N VAL A 15 -5.30 4.21 -0.89
CA VAL A 15 -3.88 4.05 -1.25
C VAL A 15 -3.39 5.17 -2.16
N ALA A 16 -4.20 5.58 -3.14
CA ALA A 16 -3.87 6.68 -4.03
C ALA A 16 -3.78 8.02 -3.28
N GLU A 17 -4.67 8.28 -2.33
CA GLU A 17 -4.62 9.46 -1.47
C GLU A 17 -3.38 9.44 -0.56
N LEU A 18 -3.09 8.31 0.08
CA LEU A 18 -1.88 8.12 0.91
C LEU A 18 -0.59 8.35 0.11
N ARG A 19 -0.55 7.97 -1.18
CA ARG A 19 0.60 8.25 -2.06
C ARG A 19 0.84 9.73 -2.31
N VAL A 20 -0.20 10.54 -2.22
CA VAL A 20 -0.13 11.99 -2.44
C VAL A 20 0.20 12.72 -1.13
N GLU A 21 -0.34 12.24 -0.01
CA GLU A 21 -0.16 12.89 1.29
C GLU A 21 1.14 12.51 2.00
N LEU A 22 1.68 11.31 1.76
CA LEU A 22 2.86 10.81 2.47
C LEU A 22 4.15 11.12 1.70
N ALA A 23 5.20 11.46 2.44
CA ALA A 23 6.53 11.64 1.86
C ALA A 23 7.21 10.30 1.55
N GLY A 24 6.84 9.25 2.30
CA GLY A 24 7.29 7.88 2.13
C GLY A 24 6.68 7.12 0.94
N ALA A 25 7.07 5.86 0.78
CA ALA A 25 6.60 5.02 -0.33
C ALA A 25 5.42 4.13 0.09
N VAL A 26 4.32 4.19 -0.67
CA VAL A 26 3.14 3.32 -0.50
C VAL A 26 3.13 2.24 -1.59
N ILE A 27 3.36 1.00 -1.18
CA ILE A 27 3.51 -0.17 -2.06
C ILE A 27 2.24 -1.03 -1.95
N ALA A 28 1.56 -1.26 -3.06
CA ALA A 28 0.28 -1.96 -3.12
C ALA A 28 0.40 -3.29 -3.89
N PRO A 29 -0.56 -4.23 -3.73
CA PRO A 29 -0.63 -5.45 -4.53
C PRO A 29 -0.82 -5.08 -6.01
N GLY A 30 0.28 -5.06 -6.76
CA GLY A 30 0.37 -4.56 -8.12
C GLY A 30 1.71 -3.90 -8.43
N ASP A 31 2.40 -3.39 -7.41
CA ASP A 31 3.76 -2.89 -7.53
C ASP A 31 4.78 -4.02 -7.58
N ALA A 32 5.81 -3.88 -8.41
CA ALA A 32 6.88 -4.88 -8.53
C ALA A 32 7.62 -5.09 -7.21
N GLU A 33 7.69 -4.05 -6.37
CA GLU A 33 8.34 -4.08 -5.06
C GLU A 33 7.48 -4.71 -3.97
N TYR A 34 6.19 -4.97 -4.21
CA TYR A 34 5.26 -5.47 -3.19
C TYR A 34 5.67 -6.83 -2.64
N ASP A 35 6.11 -7.75 -3.52
CA ASP A 35 6.53 -9.08 -3.11
C ASP A 35 7.80 -9.08 -2.26
N GLU A 36 8.68 -8.10 -2.48
CA GLU A 36 9.85 -7.89 -1.62
C GLU A 36 9.49 -7.15 -0.32
N ALA A 37 8.64 -6.13 -0.41
CA ALA A 37 8.26 -5.31 0.74
C ALA A 37 7.38 -6.07 1.76
N ARG A 38 6.60 -7.06 1.31
CA ARG A 38 5.79 -7.91 2.20
C ARG A 38 6.60 -9.00 2.91
N ARG A 39 7.81 -9.31 2.44
CA ARG A 39 8.62 -10.41 2.98
C ARG A 39 9.13 -10.06 4.37
N VAL A 40 8.65 -10.80 5.36
CA VAL A 40 9.16 -10.76 6.73
C VAL A 40 10.14 -11.91 6.97
N TRP A 41 11.07 -11.72 7.88
CA TRP A 41 12.10 -12.72 8.18
C TRP A 41 11.52 -14.08 8.63
N ASN A 42 10.33 -14.07 9.25
CA ASN A 42 9.66 -15.30 9.65
C ASN A 42 8.75 -15.83 8.53
N GLY A 43 9.23 -16.88 7.86
CA GLY A 43 8.52 -17.52 6.74
C GLY A 43 7.14 -18.11 7.07
N MET A 44 6.76 -18.24 8.36
CA MET A 44 5.38 -18.61 8.72
C MET A 44 4.34 -17.55 8.36
N PHE A 45 4.74 -16.31 8.11
CA PHE A 45 3.81 -15.21 7.83
C PHE A 45 3.83 -14.75 6.37
N ASP A 46 4.56 -15.44 5.48
CA ASP A 46 4.61 -15.09 4.05
C ASP A 46 3.24 -15.22 3.37
N GLU A 47 2.39 -16.11 3.85
CA GLU A 47 1.03 -16.31 3.35
C GLU A 47 0.06 -15.14 3.61
N ARG A 48 0.45 -14.15 4.43
CA ARG A 48 -0.35 -12.95 4.67
C ARG A 48 -0.08 -11.90 3.59
N LEU A 49 -1.12 -11.58 2.83
CA LEU A 49 -1.10 -10.51 1.82
C LEU A 49 -1.66 -9.22 2.42
N PRO A 50 -0.81 -8.26 2.86
CA PRO A 50 -1.27 -6.98 3.35
C PRO A 50 -1.92 -6.17 2.21
N ALA A 51 -2.95 -5.40 2.52
CA ALA A 51 -3.61 -4.58 1.50
C ALA A 51 -2.66 -3.51 0.92
N ALA A 52 -1.75 -2.95 1.73
CA ALA A 52 -0.62 -2.13 1.27
C ALA A 52 0.53 -2.19 2.30
N VAL A 53 1.73 -1.83 1.85
CA VAL A 53 2.92 -1.67 2.68
C VAL A 53 3.36 -0.21 2.60
N LEU A 54 3.37 0.49 3.74
CA LEU A 54 3.88 1.84 3.84
C LEU A 54 5.32 1.85 4.37
N ARG A 55 6.23 2.48 3.64
CA ARG A 55 7.58 2.82 4.11
C ARG A 55 7.61 4.29 4.50
N CYS A 56 7.34 4.58 5.78
CA CYS A 56 7.38 5.94 6.32
C CYS A 56 8.80 6.53 6.21
N ALA A 57 8.91 7.78 5.76
CA ALA A 57 10.17 8.53 5.76
C ALA A 57 10.36 9.33 7.06
N ASP A 58 9.26 9.88 7.61
CA ASP A 58 9.28 10.78 8.75
C ASP A 58 8.20 10.44 9.80
N GLU A 59 8.25 11.11 10.96
CA GLU A 59 7.26 10.93 12.04
C GLU A 59 5.84 11.32 11.64
N GLU A 60 5.70 12.27 10.72
CA GLU A 60 4.40 12.71 10.20
C GLU A 60 3.74 11.59 9.38
N ASP A 61 4.52 10.87 8.58
CA ASP A 61 4.02 9.72 7.83
C ASP A 61 3.50 8.63 8.77
N VAL A 62 4.20 8.37 9.88
CA VAL A 62 3.75 7.40 10.89
C VAL A 62 2.44 7.86 11.55
N ARG A 63 2.30 9.15 11.87
CA ARG A 63 1.05 9.67 12.46
C ARG A 63 -0.14 9.55 11.53
N ARG A 64 0.07 9.72 10.22
CA ARG A 64 -0.96 9.60 9.20
C ARG A 64 -1.33 8.14 8.89
N ALA A 65 -0.45 7.19 9.20
CA ALA A 65 -0.64 5.77 8.94
C ALA A 65 -1.41 5.00 10.03
N VAL A 66 -1.66 5.61 11.19
CA VAL A 66 -2.27 4.97 12.38
C VAL A 66 -3.78 5.20 12.45
#